data_AF-K9DBE6-F1
#
_entry.id   AF-K9DBE6-F1
#
_cell.length_a   1.000
_cell.length_b   1.000
_cell.length_c   1.000
_cell.angle_alpha   90.00
_cell.angle_beta   90.00
_cell.angle_gamma   90.00
#
_symmetry.space_group_name_H-M   'P 1'
#
loop_
_entity.id
_entity.type
_entity.pdbx_description
1 polymer ?
#
loop_
_entity_poly.entity_id
_entity_poly.type
_entity_poly.pdbx_seq_one_letter_code
_entity_poly.pdbx_strand_id
1 'polypeptide(L)'
;MVEELDPPAGAAADWTIPQAWDRYSPAEHAMWDRLFARQSAMLPDRVVPEFMAGLDILRINRPGIPNFEELSDRLMQATGWQVVAVPGLVPDRVFFEHLANRRFVAGRFIRTPEQIDYLQEPDIFHDVFGHVPLLANPVFADYMQAYGEGGLRAADLGAIEQLARLYWYTVEFGLIRRPEGLRLYGAGIVSSYGESVFALDDPSPHRLGFDLKRLMRTRYRIDDYQQSYFVIDSFEDLLRQTVETDFAPLYAQLAGQPDFATDAIADTDIIYTRGTQAYARARAPEVL
;
A
#
# COMPACT_ATOMS: atom_id res chain seq x y z
N MET A 1 19.15 -6.29 -19.35
CA MET A 1 18.26 -5.55 -20.26
C MET A 1 16.85 -5.93 -19.85
N VAL A 2 16.18 -5.07 -19.09
CA VAL A 2 14.76 -5.25 -18.80
C VAL A 2 14.06 -4.93 -20.11
N GLU A 3 13.25 -5.85 -20.62
CA GLU A 3 12.46 -5.62 -21.83
C GLU A 3 11.58 -4.40 -21.56
N GLU A 4 11.76 -3.32 -22.33
CA GLU A 4 10.82 -2.20 -22.29
C GLU A 4 9.48 -2.75 -22.81
N LEU A 5 8.57 -3.03 -21.87
CA LEU A 5 7.23 -3.45 -22.20
C LEU A 5 6.51 -2.25 -22.80
N ASP A 6 6.09 -2.39 -24.05
CA ASP A 6 5.22 -1.40 -24.68
C ASP A 6 3.87 -1.35 -23.96
N PRO A 7 3.26 -0.16 -23.81
CA PRO A 7 1.91 -0.04 -23.29
C PRO A 7 0.92 -0.89 -24.13
N PRO A 8 -0.09 -1.52 -23.50
CA PRO A 8 -1.08 -2.29 -24.23
C PRO A 8 -1.88 -1.40 -25.19
N ALA A 9 -2.47 -2.01 -26.22
CA ALA A 9 -3.25 -1.29 -27.22
C ALA A 9 -4.34 -0.41 -26.57
N GLY A 10 -4.32 0.89 -26.88
CA GLY A 10 -5.26 1.88 -26.35
C GLY A 10 -4.80 2.61 -25.08
N ALA A 11 -3.66 2.23 -24.48
CA ALA A 11 -3.01 3.00 -23.44
C ALA A 11 -2.13 4.12 -24.02
N ALA A 12 -1.97 5.20 -23.26
CA ALA A 12 -1.01 6.26 -23.55
C ALA A 12 0.44 5.79 -23.30
N ALA A 13 1.42 6.62 -23.68
CA ALA A 13 2.84 6.31 -23.49
C ALA A 13 3.22 6.11 -22.01
N ASP A 14 2.52 6.79 -21.10
CA ASP A 14 2.66 6.62 -19.65
C ASP A 14 1.69 5.56 -19.09
N TRP A 15 1.19 4.64 -19.91
CA TRP A 15 0.26 3.56 -19.52
C TRP A 15 -1.13 4.01 -19.06
N THR A 16 -1.41 5.31 -19.04
CA THR A 16 -2.72 5.81 -18.65
C THR A 16 -3.80 5.44 -19.68
N ILE A 17 -5.00 5.19 -19.19
CA ILE A 17 -6.20 4.93 -19.97
C ILE A 17 -7.36 5.78 -19.45
N PRO A 18 -8.42 6.02 -20.25
CA PRO A 18 -9.66 6.57 -19.71
C PRO A 18 -10.27 5.60 -18.69
N GLN A 19 -10.71 6.13 -17.54
CA GLN A 19 -11.45 5.32 -16.55
C GLN A 19 -12.69 4.68 -17.20
N ALA A 20 -13.37 5.43 -18.06
CA ALA A 20 -14.66 5.06 -18.68
C ALA A 20 -15.74 4.79 -17.63
N TRP A 21 -15.91 5.73 -16.68
CA TRP A 21 -16.80 5.61 -15.53
C TRP A 21 -18.24 5.25 -15.90
N ASP A 22 -18.79 5.81 -17.00
CA ASP A 22 -20.15 5.50 -17.48
C ASP A 22 -20.35 4.03 -17.93
N ARG A 23 -19.28 3.22 -17.98
CA ARG A 23 -19.34 1.80 -18.35
C ARG A 23 -19.51 0.88 -17.16
N TYR A 24 -19.35 1.36 -15.93
CA TYR A 24 -19.63 0.56 -14.75
C TYR A 24 -21.11 0.20 -14.70
N SER A 25 -21.38 -1.08 -14.55
CA SER A 25 -22.72 -1.60 -14.38
C SER A 25 -23.26 -1.24 -12.99
N PRO A 26 -24.60 -1.22 -12.82
CA PRO A 26 -25.20 -1.09 -11.49
C PRO A 26 -24.70 -2.14 -10.48
N ALA A 27 -24.34 -3.34 -10.95
CA ALA A 27 -23.80 -4.40 -10.09
C ALA A 27 -22.40 -4.07 -9.57
N GLU A 28 -21.54 -3.46 -10.39
CA GLU A 28 -20.20 -3.02 -9.99
C GLU A 28 -20.27 -1.88 -8.98
N HIS A 29 -21.16 -0.90 -9.18
CA HIS A 29 -21.41 0.14 -8.18
C HIS A 29 -21.94 -0.44 -6.86
N ALA A 30 -22.87 -1.39 -6.92
CA ALA A 30 -23.38 -2.06 -5.71
C ALA A 30 -22.31 -2.89 -4.99
N MET A 31 -21.36 -3.48 -5.72
CA MET A 31 -20.24 -4.19 -5.13
C MET A 31 -19.31 -3.24 -4.36
N TRP A 32 -19.02 -2.06 -4.94
CA TRP A 32 -18.28 -1.00 -4.24
C TRP A 32 -18.98 -0.61 -2.94
N ASP A 33 -20.29 -0.35 -2.98
CA ASP A 33 -21.07 0.04 -1.80
C ASP A 33 -21.03 -1.03 -0.71
N ARG A 34 -21.09 -2.31 -1.08
CA ARG A 34 -21.01 -3.43 -0.15
C ARG A 34 -19.63 -3.50 0.53
N LEU A 35 -18.55 -3.34 -0.24
CA LEU A 35 -17.19 -3.32 0.30
C LEU A 35 -16.97 -2.12 1.22
N PHE A 36 -17.38 -0.93 0.77
CA PHE A 36 -17.31 0.32 1.53
C PHE A 36 -18.05 0.20 2.85
N ALA A 37 -19.32 -0.23 2.83
CA ALA A 37 -20.12 -0.39 4.04
C ALA A 37 -19.48 -1.38 5.05
N ARG A 38 -18.90 -2.48 4.55
CA ARG A 38 -18.19 -3.46 5.40
C ARG A 38 -16.97 -2.83 6.06
N GLN A 39 -16.12 -2.13 5.30
CA GLN A 39 -14.90 -1.53 5.84
C GLN A 39 -15.20 -0.34 6.75
N SER A 40 -16.08 0.58 6.36
CA SER A 40 -16.44 1.77 7.14
C SER A 40 -17.13 1.45 8.47
N ALA A 41 -17.76 0.29 8.61
CA ALA A 41 -18.28 -0.17 9.88
C ALA A 41 -17.18 -0.65 10.86
N MET A 42 -16.05 -1.13 10.33
CA MET A 42 -14.97 -1.75 11.10
C MET A 42 -13.80 -0.79 11.40
N LEU A 43 -13.45 0.07 10.45
CA LEU A 43 -12.24 0.90 10.52
C LEU A 43 -12.22 2.04 11.55
N PRO A 44 -13.32 2.72 11.95
CA PRO A 44 -13.25 3.97 12.72
C PRO A 44 -12.36 3.94 13.97
N ASP A 45 -12.35 2.83 14.70
CA ASP A 45 -11.54 2.68 15.93
C ASP A 45 -10.18 1.99 15.69
N ARG A 46 -9.88 1.60 14.45
CA ARG A 46 -8.72 0.78 14.07
C ARG A 46 -7.75 1.50 13.14
N VAL A 47 -8.25 2.35 12.25
CA VAL A 47 -7.43 3.10 11.29
C VAL A 47 -6.99 4.44 11.88
N VAL A 48 -5.95 5.02 11.31
CA VAL A 48 -5.56 6.39 11.62
C VAL A 48 -6.68 7.40 11.28
N PRO A 49 -6.89 8.44 12.10
CA PRO A 49 -7.92 9.45 11.82
C PRO A 49 -7.70 10.18 10.49
N GLU A 50 -6.44 10.30 10.05
CA GLU A 50 -6.08 10.89 8.75
C GLU A 50 -6.73 10.14 7.57
N PHE A 51 -6.89 8.83 7.65
CA PHE A 51 -7.57 8.04 6.62
C PHE A 51 -9.06 8.37 6.54
N MET A 52 -9.74 8.42 7.70
CA MET A 52 -11.17 8.77 7.76
C MET A 52 -11.43 10.21 7.28
N ALA A 53 -10.57 11.15 7.68
CA ALA A 53 -10.62 12.52 7.18
C ALA A 53 -10.41 12.57 5.65
N GLY A 54 -9.52 11.75 5.11
CA GLY A 54 -9.32 11.59 3.67
C GLY A 54 -10.56 11.13 2.92
N LEU A 55 -11.27 10.11 3.45
CA LEU A 55 -12.55 9.65 2.88
C LEU A 55 -13.57 10.79 2.78
N ASP A 56 -13.66 11.63 3.81
CA ASP A 56 -14.58 12.77 3.87
C ASP A 56 -14.19 13.89 2.91
N ILE A 57 -12.91 14.29 2.88
CA ILE A 57 -12.37 15.33 1.97
C ILE A 57 -12.65 14.94 0.52
N LEU A 58 -12.41 13.69 0.17
CA LEU A 58 -12.51 13.17 -1.18
C LEU A 58 -13.94 12.78 -1.58
N ARG A 59 -14.87 12.74 -0.62
CA ARG A 59 -16.26 12.32 -0.79
C ARG A 59 -16.40 10.90 -1.35
N ILE A 60 -15.53 10.01 -0.90
CA ILE A 60 -15.53 8.59 -1.28
C ILE A 60 -16.74 7.86 -0.67
N ASN A 61 -17.36 8.44 0.37
CA ASN A 61 -18.59 7.96 0.99
C ASN A 61 -19.87 8.11 0.14
N ARG A 62 -19.78 8.69 -1.06
CA ARG A 62 -20.89 8.72 -2.02
C ARG A 62 -21.13 7.30 -2.56
N PRO A 63 -22.40 6.90 -2.79
CA PRO A 63 -22.70 5.59 -3.37
C PRO A 63 -22.07 5.40 -4.76
N GLY A 64 -21.57 4.18 -4.99
CA GLY A 64 -20.95 3.72 -6.21
C GLY A 64 -19.45 4.02 -6.32
N ILE A 65 -18.81 3.35 -7.28
CA ILE A 65 -17.41 3.57 -7.67
C ILE A 65 -17.13 5.07 -7.91
N PRO A 66 -16.09 5.67 -7.30
CA PRO A 66 -15.72 7.07 -7.50
C PRO A 66 -15.35 7.40 -8.95
N ASN A 67 -15.81 8.55 -9.44
CA ASN A 67 -15.32 9.13 -10.69
C ASN A 67 -13.95 9.77 -10.46
N PHE A 68 -12.94 9.39 -11.24
CA PHE A 68 -11.56 9.81 -11.04
C PHE A 68 -11.33 11.29 -11.33
N GLU A 69 -12.10 11.92 -12.22
CA GLU A 69 -12.01 13.35 -12.48
C GLU A 69 -12.47 14.13 -11.24
N GLU A 70 -13.67 13.82 -10.73
CA GLU A 70 -14.18 14.47 -9.52
C GLU A 70 -13.32 14.21 -8.27
N LEU A 71 -12.80 12.99 -8.15
CA LEU A 71 -11.91 12.59 -7.06
C LEU A 71 -10.59 13.37 -7.14
N SER A 72 -10.01 13.47 -8.34
CA SER A 72 -8.76 14.18 -8.59
C SER A 72 -8.90 15.69 -8.40
N ASP A 73 -10.04 16.30 -8.75
CA ASP A 73 -10.28 17.72 -8.48
C ASP A 73 -10.14 18.05 -6.99
N ARG A 74 -10.67 17.18 -6.12
CA ARG A 74 -10.60 17.35 -4.66
C ARG A 74 -9.20 17.06 -4.12
N LEU A 75 -8.58 16.00 -4.62
CA LEU A 75 -7.23 15.61 -4.20
C LEU A 75 -6.18 16.64 -4.63
N MET A 76 -6.33 17.22 -5.82
CA MET A 76 -5.46 18.28 -6.34
C MET A 76 -5.54 19.53 -5.47
N GLN A 77 -6.75 19.89 -5.00
CA GLN A 77 -6.94 21.00 -4.06
C GLN A 77 -6.32 20.73 -2.68
N ALA A 78 -6.33 19.47 -2.22
CA ALA A 78 -5.81 19.09 -0.92
C ALA A 78 -4.27 19.04 -0.89
N THR A 79 -3.65 18.37 -1.86
CA THR A 79 -2.21 18.06 -1.84
C THR A 79 -1.53 18.13 -3.22
N GLY A 80 -2.23 18.55 -4.26
CA GLY A 80 -1.70 18.57 -5.63
C GLY A 80 -1.60 17.18 -6.27
N TRP A 81 -2.20 16.16 -5.66
CA TRP A 81 -2.24 14.80 -6.19
C TRP A 81 -3.47 14.56 -7.07
N GLN A 82 -3.37 13.59 -7.98
CA GLN A 82 -4.49 13.10 -8.78
C GLN A 82 -4.43 11.58 -8.92
N VAL A 83 -5.57 10.98 -9.27
CA VAL A 83 -5.68 9.54 -9.57
C VAL A 83 -5.83 9.36 -11.08
N VAL A 84 -5.03 8.48 -11.66
CA VAL A 84 -5.08 8.15 -13.09
C VAL A 84 -5.40 6.66 -13.27
N ALA A 85 -6.24 6.32 -14.25
CA ALA A 85 -6.57 4.93 -14.51
C ALA A 85 -5.49 4.26 -15.36
N VAL A 86 -5.15 3.02 -15.00
CA VAL A 86 -4.23 2.15 -15.73
C VAL A 86 -4.90 0.81 -16.05
N PRO A 87 -4.44 0.06 -17.07
CA PRO A 87 -5.06 -1.21 -17.47
C PRO A 87 -4.93 -2.32 -16.41
N GLY A 88 -4.04 -2.16 -15.43
CA GLY A 88 -3.72 -3.13 -14.38
C GLY A 88 -2.34 -2.79 -13.80
N LEU A 89 -1.53 -3.82 -13.51
CA LEU A 89 -0.14 -3.63 -13.12
C LEU A 89 0.65 -2.92 -14.24
N VAL A 90 1.45 -1.93 -13.86
CA VAL A 90 2.34 -1.18 -14.76
C VAL A 90 3.80 -1.49 -14.42
N PRO A 91 4.75 -1.29 -15.36
CA PRO A 91 6.17 -1.45 -15.06
C PRO A 91 6.63 -0.54 -13.92
N ASP A 92 7.57 -1.00 -13.09
CA ASP A 92 8.04 -0.27 -11.91
C ASP A 92 8.46 1.17 -12.21
N ARG A 93 9.21 1.38 -13.29
CA ARG A 93 9.65 2.73 -13.70
C ARG A 93 8.48 3.66 -14.00
N VAL A 94 7.41 3.14 -14.62
CA VAL A 94 6.19 3.90 -14.92
C VAL A 94 5.45 4.24 -13.61
N PHE A 95 5.34 3.27 -12.70
CA PHE A 95 4.76 3.49 -11.37
C PHE A 95 5.49 4.61 -10.62
N PHE A 96 6.83 4.54 -10.54
CA PHE A 96 7.65 5.54 -9.87
C PHE A 96 7.55 6.93 -10.51
N GLU A 97 7.55 7.01 -11.85
CA GLU A 97 7.38 8.27 -12.58
C GLU A 97 6.02 8.92 -12.26
N HIS A 98 4.96 8.13 -12.13
CA HIS A 98 3.66 8.64 -11.71
C HIS A 98 3.71 9.21 -10.29
N LEU A 99 4.23 8.45 -9.31
CA LEU A 99 4.31 8.90 -7.93
C LEU A 99 5.19 10.16 -7.77
N ALA A 100 6.34 10.21 -8.44
CA ALA A 100 7.25 11.37 -8.43
C ALA A 100 6.55 12.66 -8.92
N ASN A 101 5.56 12.52 -9.81
CA ASN A 101 4.77 13.60 -10.37
C ASN A 101 3.37 13.73 -9.73
N ARG A 102 3.19 13.22 -8.50
CA ARG A 102 1.92 13.28 -7.74
C ARG A 102 0.71 12.70 -8.48
N ARG A 103 0.93 11.61 -9.23
CA ARG A 103 -0.11 10.83 -9.89
C ARG A 103 -0.15 9.45 -9.26
N PHE A 104 -1.28 9.06 -8.68
CA PHE A 104 -1.49 7.70 -8.20
C PHE A 104 -2.17 6.88 -9.29
N VAL A 105 -1.58 5.75 -9.66
CA VAL A 105 -2.17 4.85 -10.66
C VAL A 105 -3.16 3.91 -9.99
N ALA A 106 -4.32 3.70 -10.61
CA ALA A 106 -5.33 2.77 -10.13
C ALA A 106 -5.93 1.94 -11.26
N GLY A 107 -6.12 0.64 -11.01
CA GLY A 107 -6.93 -0.22 -11.85
C GLY A 107 -8.37 0.26 -11.92
N ARG A 108 -9.06 -0.11 -13.00
CA ARG A 108 -10.45 0.32 -13.26
C ARG A 108 -11.48 -0.81 -13.24
N PHE A 109 -11.16 -1.98 -12.70
CA PHE A 109 -12.12 -3.07 -12.52
C PHE A 109 -12.40 -3.26 -11.03
N ILE A 110 -13.55 -3.85 -10.69
CA ILE A 110 -13.88 -4.22 -9.31
C ILE A 110 -14.06 -5.74 -9.21
N ARG A 111 -13.63 -6.32 -8.09
CA ARG A 111 -13.76 -7.76 -7.81
C ARG A 111 -15.21 -8.26 -7.88
N THR A 112 -15.39 -9.54 -8.17
CA THR A 112 -16.73 -10.16 -8.17
C THR A 112 -17.20 -10.51 -6.75
N PRO A 113 -18.50 -10.80 -6.55
CA PRO A 113 -19.01 -11.26 -5.25
C PRO A 113 -18.30 -12.52 -4.70
N GLU A 114 -17.83 -13.42 -5.56
CA GLU A 114 -17.09 -14.63 -5.18
C GLU A 114 -15.69 -14.31 -4.66
N GLN A 115 -15.15 -13.15 -5.02
CA GLN A 115 -13.82 -12.66 -4.64
C GLN A 115 -13.88 -11.61 -3.51
N ILE A 116 -15.03 -11.47 -2.84
CA ILE A 116 -15.27 -10.42 -1.85
C ILE A 116 -14.28 -10.44 -0.69
N ASP A 117 -13.84 -11.63 -0.28
CA ASP A 117 -12.94 -11.82 0.86
C ASP A 117 -11.48 -11.83 0.47
N TYR A 118 -11.17 -12.19 -0.78
CA TYR A 118 -9.80 -12.22 -1.28
C TYR A 118 -9.77 -12.10 -2.81
N LEU A 119 -8.91 -11.21 -3.30
CA LEU A 119 -8.52 -11.08 -4.69
C LEU A 119 -7.00 -10.91 -4.74
N GLN A 120 -6.33 -11.69 -5.58
CA GLN A 120 -4.87 -11.62 -5.73
C GLN A 120 -4.42 -10.36 -6.47
N GLU A 121 -5.19 -9.92 -7.47
CA GLU A 121 -4.90 -8.71 -8.25
C GLU A 121 -5.47 -7.46 -7.54
N PRO A 122 -4.76 -6.32 -7.54
CA PRO A 122 -5.31 -5.08 -7.02
C PRO A 122 -6.46 -4.60 -7.92
N ASP A 123 -7.65 -4.48 -7.33
CA ASP A 123 -8.81 -3.89 -7.99
C ASP A 123 -8.99 -2.42 -7.58
N ILE A 124 -9.97 -1.74 -8.19
CA ILE A 124 -10.25 -0.32 -7.91
C ILE A 124 -10.58 -0.08 -6.43
N PHE A 125 -11.16 -1.05 -5.72
CA PHE A 125 -11.43 -0.90 -4.30
C PHE A 125 -10.12 -0.88 -3.50
N HIS A 126 -9.22 -1.82 -3.75
CA HIS A 126 -7.89 -1.78 -3.12
C HIS A 126 -7.16 -0.48 -3.42
N ASP A 127 -7.04 -0.11 -4.70
CA ASP A 127 -6.28 1.07 -5.11
C ASP A 127 -6.90 2.36 -4.57
N VAL A 128 -8.21 2.55 -4.78
CA VAL A 128 -8.86 3.83 -4.50
C VAL A 128 -9.31 3.96 -3.05
N PHE A 129 -9.92 2.93 -2.47
CA PHE A 129 -10.31 2.99 -1.06
C PHE A 129 -9.09 2.79 -0.15
N GLY A 130 -8.15 1.92 -0.51
CA GLY A 130 -6.99 1.60 0.31
C GLY A 130 -5.94 2.72 0.36
N HIS A 131 -5.53 3.25 -0.79
CA HIS A 131 -4.39 4.19 -0.87
C HIS A 131 -4.80 5.65 -0.85
N VAL A 132 -5.78 6.02 -1.67
CA VAL A 132 -6.05 7.43 -2.00
C VAL A 132 -6.46 8.30 -0.80
N PRO A 133 -7.20 7.82 0.23
CA PRO A 133 -7.58 8.68 1.35
C PRO A 133 -6.37 9.30 2.08
N LEU A 134 -5.28 8.55 2.26
CA LEU A 134 -4.09 9.10 2.91
C LEU A 134 -3.32 10.10 2.04
N LEU A 135 -3.53 10.11 0.71
CA LEU A 135 -2.95 11.14 -0.15
C LEU A 135 -3.56 12.53 0.09
N ALA A 136 -4.68 12.63 0.81
CA ALA A 136 -5.21 13.91 1.28
C ALA A 136 -4.46 14.45 2.51
N ASN A 137 -3.61 13.65 3.17
CA ASN A 137 -2.70 14.10 4.21
C ASN A 137 -1.39 14.60 3.58
N PRO A 138 -0.97 15.86 3.82
CA PRO A 138 0.19 16.42 3.13
C PRO A 138 1.51 15.70 3.43
N VAL A 139 1.71 15.20 4.66
CA VAL A 139 2.95 14.51 5.04
C VAL A 139 3.04 13.15 4.34
N PHE A 140 1.94 12.39 4.33
CA PHE A 140 1.92 11.10 3.63
C PHE A 140 1.99 11.28 2.10
N ALA A 141 1.35 12.33 1.58
CA ALA A 141 1.42 12.70 0.16
C ALA A 141 2.85 13.04 -0.27
N ASP A 142 3.58 13.82 0.53
CA ASP A 142 4.99 14.14 0.27
C ASP A 142 5.88 12.88 0.42
N TYR A 143 5.56 11.96 1.33
CA TYR A 143 6.25 10.68 1.46
C TYR A 143 6.09 9.83 0.19
N MET A 144 4.87 9.72 -0.33
CA MET A 144 4.60 8.98 -1.57
C MET A 144 5.34 9.59 -2.78
N GLN A 145 5.48 10.92 -2.82
CA GLN A 145 6.24 11.59 -3.88
C GLN A 145 7.73 11.29 -3.74
N ALA A 146 8.30 11.45 -2.54
CA ALA A 146 9.69 11.17 -2.26
C ALA A 146 10.04 9.69 -2.54
N TYR A 147 9.10 8.78 -2.27
CA TYR A 147 9.23 7.37 -2.63
C TYR A 147 9.30 7.18 -4.14
N GLY A 148 8.43 7.83 -4.92
CA GLY A 148 8.49 7.82 -6.40
C GLY A 148 9.83 8.32 -6.95
N GLU A 149 10.31 9.46 -6.45
CA GLU A 149 11.62 10.02 -6.83
C GLU A 149 12.79 9.12 -6.40
N GLY A 150 12.65 8.44 -5.26
CA GLY A 150 13.57 7.41 -4.79
C GLY A 150 13.59 6.19 -5.73
N GLY A 151 12.43 5.76 -6.23
CA GLY A 151 12.29 4.60 -7.11
C GLY A 151 12.93 4.78 -8.47
N LEU A 152 12.86 5.98 -9.06
CA LEU A 152 13.59 6.28 -10.29
C LEU A 152 15.11 6.13 -10.10
N ARG A 153 15.64 6.62 -8.97
CA ARG A 153 17.06 6.46 -8.62
C ARG A 153 17.42 5.00 -8.32
N ALA A 154 16.55 4.28 -7.61
CA ALA A 154 16.76 2.86 -7.27
C ALA A 154 16.74 1.97 -8.52
N ALA A 155 15.91 2.28 -9.51
CA ALA A 155 15.87 1.57 -10.79
C ALA A 155 17.22 1.67 -11.52
N ASP A 156 17.81 2.86 -11.55
CA ASP A 156 19.11 3.08 -12.19
C ASP A 156 20.28 2.39 -11.42
N LEU A 157 20.09 2.12 -10.13
CA LEU A 157 21.06 1.42 -9.26
C LEU A 157 20.80 -0.09 -9.11
N GLY A 158 19.75 -0.64 -9.72
CA GLY A 158 19.37 -2.04 -9.58
C GLY A 158 18.85 -2.43 -8.19
N ALA A 159 18.28 -1.47 -7.45
CA ALA A 159 17.83 -1.63 -6.07
C ALA A 159 16.28 -1.59 -5.90
N ILE A 160 15.55 -1.90 -6.98
CA ILE A 160 14.08 -1.87 -6.99
C ILE A 160 13.49 -2.81 -5.93
N GLU A 161 14.09 -3.99 -5.72
CA GLU A 161 13.60 -4.96 -4.73
C GLU A 161 13.61 -4.40 -3.30
N GLN A 162 14.64 -3.63 -2.93
CA GLN A 162 14.73 -3.01 -1.61
C GLN A 162 13.65 -1.93 -1.43
N LEU A 163 13.34 -1.16 -2.47
CA LEU A 163 12.22 -0.22 -2.42
C LEU A 163 10.86 -0.90 -2.43
N ALA A 164 10.69 -1.98 -3.19
CA ALA A 164 9.45 -2.75 -3.16
C ALA A 164 9.14 -3.24 -1.74
N ARG A 165 10.16 -3.68 -1.00
CA ARG A 165 10.03 -4.03 0.43
C ARG A 165 9.66 -2.83 1.29
N LEU A 166 10.26 -1.66 1.05
CA LEU A 166 9.89 -0.40 1.72
C LEU A 166 8.40 -0.10 1.53
N TYR A 167 7.93 -0.11 0.29
CA TYR A 167 6.53 0.14 -0.05
C TYR A 167 5.60 -0.90 0.59
N TRP A 168 5.95 -2.18 0.48
CA TRP A 168 5.17 -3.28 1.03
C TRP A 168 4.95 -3.15 2.53
N TYR A 169 6.02 -2.93 3.31
CA TYR A 169 5.92 -2.86 4.77
C TYR A 169 5.53 -1.48 5.30
N THR A 170 5.29 -0.51 4.42
CA THR A 170 4.77 0.81 4.80
C THR A 170 3.42 1.08 4.15
N VAL A 171 3.42 1.46 2.87
CA VAL A 171 2.22 1.84 2.12
C VAL A 171 1.19 0.72 2.06
N GLU A 172 1.60 -0.55 1.94
CA GLU A 172 0.65 -1.66 1.83
C GLU A 172 0.27 -2.28 3.18
N PHE A 173 1.25 -2.58 4.04
CA PHE A 173 1.06 -3.32 5.29
C PHE A 173 1.68 -2.64 6.51
N GLY A 174 1.75 -1.31 6.50
CA GLY A 174 2.26 -0.55 7.63
C GLY A 174 1.25 -0.37 8.76
N LEU A 175 1.78 -0.41 9.99
CA LEU A 175 1.09 -0.01 11.21
C LEU A 175 1.73 1.25 11.79
N ILE A 176 0.98 2.00 12.58
CA ILE A 176 1.46 3.22 13.24
C ILE A 176 1.09 3.21 14.71
N ARG A 177 2.03 3.62 15.56
CA ARG A 177 1.81 3.72 17.00
C ARG A 177 1.14 5.04 17.35
N ARG A 178 0.06 4.98 18.12
CA ARG A 178 -0.59 6.14 18.74
C ARG A 178 -0.67 5.94 20.26
N PRO A 179 -0.92 6.99 21.06
CA PRO A 179 -1.12 6.85 22.50
C PRO A 179 -2.20 5.83 22.87
N GLU A 180 -3.22 5.67 22.03
CA GLU A 180 -4.35 4.75 22.19
C GLU A 180 -4.06 3.34 21.64
N GLY A 181 -2.80 3.05 21.29
CA GLY A 181 -2.36 1.77 20.75
C GLY A 181 -2.02 1.81 19.26
N LEU A 182 -1.83 0.63 18.67
CA LEU A 182 -1.51 0.51 17.24
C LEU A 182 -2.73 0.84 16.39
N ARG A 183 -2.48 1.45 15.22
CA ARG A 183 -3.48 1.79 14.21
C ARG A 183 -3.04 1.34 12.84
N LEU A 184 -4.03 1.09 11.99
CA LEU A 184 -3.85 0.73 10.58
C LEU A 184 -3.57 1.98 9.75
N TYR A 185 -2.69 1.86 8.75
CA TYR A 185 -2.62 2.85 7.66
C TYR A 185 -2.30 2.19 6.31
N GLY A 186 -1.69 1.00 6.30
CA GLY A 186 -1.40 0.26 5.07
C GLY A 186 -2.64 -0.06 4.24
N ALA A 187 -2.59 0.22 2.94
CA ALA A 187 -3.68 0.08 2.00
C ALA A 187 -4.17 -1.36 1.83
N GLY A 188 -3.26 -2.32 1.74
CA GLY A 188 -3.54 -3.75 1.74
C GLY A 188 -4.28 -4.21 3.00
N ILE A 189 -4.02 -3.57 4.14
CA ILE A 189 -4.72 -3.86 5.39
C ILE A 189 -6.11 -3.23 5.38
N VAL A 190 -6.23 -1.91 5.15
CA VAL A 190 -7.51 -1.20 5.30
C VAL A 190 -8.55 -1.57 4.24
N SER A 191 -8.11 -2.06 3.07
CA SER A 191 -9.01 -2.59 2.03
C SER A 191 -9.38 -4.07 2.23
N SER A 192 -8.73 -4.78 3.16
CA SER A 192 -8.99 -6.18 3.50
C SER A 192 -9.61 -6.33 4.89
N TYR A 193 -10.82 -6.88 4.96
CA TYR A 193 -11.48 -7.12 6.24
C TYR A 193 -10.68 -8.10 7.12
N GLY A 194 -10.22 -9.20 6.53
CA GLY A 194 -9.48 -10.24 7.22
C GLY A 194 -8.12 -9.75 7.74
N GLU A 195 -7.36 -9.06 6.87
CA GLU A 195 -6.07 -8.50 7.25
C GLU A 195 -6.22 -7.43 8.35
N SER A 196 -7.25 -6.58 8.27
CA SER A 196 -7.50 -5.54 9.29
C SER A 196 -7.70 -6.11 10.70
N VAL A 197 -8.40 -7.24 10.81
CA VAL A 197 -8.57 -7.96 12.08
C VAL A 197 -7.28 -8.66 12.47
N PHE A 198 -6.66 -9.40 11.54
CA PHE A 198 -5.46 -10.18 11.80
C PHE A 198 -4.27 -9.30 12.25
N ALA A 199 -4.08 -8.16 11.60
CA ALA A 199 -2.98 -7.24 11.86
C ALA A 199 -3.00 -6.62 13.26
N LEU A 200 -4.17 -6.47 13.90
CA LEU A 200 -4.30 -5.87 15.23
C LEU A 200 -4.65 -6.88 16.33
N ASP A 201 -5.52 -7.83 16.04
CA ASP A 201 -6.18 -8.64 17.09
C ASP A 201 -5.57 -10.03 17.23
N ASP A 202 -5.04 -10.60 16.14
CA ASP A 202 -4.49 -11.95 16.16
C ASP A 202 -3.12 -11.97 16.89
N PRO A 203 -2.83 -12.98 17.72
CA PRO A 203 -1.54 -13.13 18.39
C PRO A 203 -0.46 -13.73 17.49
N SER A 204 -0.76 -14.16 16.26
CA SER A 204 0.21 -14.80 15.35
C SER A 204 1.29 -13.87 14.81
N PRO A 205 1.00 -12.67 14.26
CA PRO A 205 2.00 -11.88 13.56
C PRO A 205 2.95 -11.16 14.52
N HIS A 206 4.17 -10.94 14.06
CA HIS A 206 5.08 -10.02 14.72
C HIS A 206 4.67 -8.58 14.43
N ARG A 207 4.84 -7.70 15.43
CA ARG A 207 4.69 -6.25 15.28
C ARG A 207 5.99 -5.62 15.71
N LEU A 208 6.78 -5.19 14.74
CA LEU A 208 8.18 -4.76 14.91
C LEU A 208 8.29 -3.27 14.65
N GLY A 209 9.20 -2.57 15.34
CA GLY A 209 9.48 -1.17 15.07
C GLY A 209 10.10 -0.99 13.68
N PHE A 210 9.72 0.09 13.02
CA PHE A 210 10.30 0.47 11.74
C PHE A 210 11.80 0.76 11.88
N ASP A 211 12.60 0.03 11.10
CA ASP A 211 13.99 0.34 10.83
C ASP A 211 14.23 0.16 9.33
N LEU A 212 14.72 1.21 8.66
CA LEU A 212 14.82 1.25 7.21
C LEU A 212 15.72 0.13 6.65
N LYS A 213 16.87 -0.13 7.28
CA LYS A 213 17.84 -1.15 6.81
C LYS A 213 17.31 -2.57 6.99
N ARG A 214 16.72 -2.81 8.16
CA ARG A 214 16.08 -4.07 8.54
C ARG A 214 14.93 -4.39 7.59
N LEU A 215 14.07 -3.42 7.34
CA LEU A 215 12.88 -3.56 6.52
C LEU A 215 13.25 -3.83 5.06
N MET A 216 14.21 -3.09 4.48
CA MET A 216 14.70 -3.31 3.12
C MET A 216 15.35 -4.68 2.89
N ARG A 217 15.71 -5.39 3.96
CA ARG A 217 16.22 -6.77 3.92
C ARG A 217 15.19 -7.82 4.28
N THR A 218 13.92 -7.45 4.47
CA THR A 218 12.86 -8.39 4.88
C THR A 218 12.10 -8.88 3.66
N ARG A 219 12.04 -10.20 3.47
CA ARG A 219 11.17 -10.81 2.46
C ARG A 219 9.72 -10.73 2.90
N TYR A 220 8.81 -10.59 1.94
CA TYR A 220 7.36 -10.58 2.16
C TYR A 220 6.65 -11.67 1.35
N ARG A 221 5.38 -11.94 1.67
CA ARG A 221 4.48 -12.82 0.92
C ARG A 221 3.29 -12.03 0.40
N ILE A 222 2.90 -12.33 -0.84
CA ILE A 222 1.80 -11.66 -1.53
C ILE A 222 0.49 -12.46 -1.51
N ASP A 223 0.55 -13.72 -1.09
CA ASP A 223 -0.51 -14.72 -1.24
C ASP A 223 -1.14 -15.17 0.09
N ASP A 224 -0.77 -14.54 1.20
CA ASP A 224 -1.20 -14.90 2.55
C ASP A 224 -1.09 -13.71 3.51
N TYR A 225 -1.65 -13.84 4.71
CA TYR A 225 -1.53 -12.82 5.76
C TYR A 225 -0.08 -12.58 6.16
N GLN A 226 0.26 -11.34 6.51
CA GLN A 226 1.64 -10.98 6.82
C GLN A 226 2.11 -11.60 8.15
N GLN A 227 3.25 -12.27 8.13
CA GLN A 227 3.86 -12.83 9.34
C GLN A 227 4.50 -11.76 10.23
N SER A 228 4.81 -10.59 9.67
CA SER A 228 5.36 -9.44 10.37
C SER A 228 4.78 -8.14 9.81
N TYR A 229 4.46 -7.20 10.70
CA TYR A 229 4.12 -5.82 10.38
C TYR A 229 5.16 -4.88 10.97
N PHE A 230 5.49 -3.81 10.25
CA PHE A 230 6.37 -2.75 10.74
C PHE A 230 5.56 -1.56 11.23
N VAL A 231 5.93 -1.06 12.41
CA VAL A 231 5.26 -0.01 13.15
C VAL A 231 6.09 1.27 13.08
N ILE A 232 5.56 2.30 12.43
CA ILE A 232 6.13 3.64 12.46
C ILE A 232 5.63 4.42 13.68
N ASP A 233 6.38 5.43 14.11
CA ASP A 233 5.93 6.34 15.18
C ASP A 233 5.11 7.52 14.63
N SER A 234 5.44 8.02 13.44
CA SER A 234 4.66 9.04 12.74
C SER A 234 4.95 9.08 11.24
N PHE A 235 4.07 9.72 10.46
CA PHE A 235 4.31 9.94 9.03
C PHE A 235 5.46 10.91 8.78
N GLU A 236 5.67 11.88 9.68
CA GLU A 236 6.77 12.83 9.60
C GLU A 236 8.12 12.11 9.74
N ASP A 237 8.22 11.15 10.65
CA ASP A 237 9.45 10.36 10.81
C ASP A 237 9.70 9.47 9.58
N LEU A 238 8.65 8.84 9.04
CA LEU A 238 8.75 8.04 7.82
C LEU A 238 9.21 8.89 6.61
N LEU A 239 8.59 10.06 6.42
CA LEU A 239 8.99 11.02 5.39
C LEU A 239 10.43 11.48 5.59
N ARG A 240 10.78 11.90 6.81
CA ARG A 240 12.11 12.40 7.15
C ARG A 240 13.18 11.34 6.87
N GLN A 241 12.98 10.10 7.33
CA GLN A 241 13.92 9.00 7.05
C GLN A 241 14.05 8.72 5.55
N THR A 242 12.99 8.93 4.76
CA THR A 242 13.04 8.74 3.30
C THR A 242 13.75 9.88 2.59
N VAL A 243 13.51 11.13 2.98
CA VAL A 243 14.10 12.31 2.33
C VAL A 243 15.56 12.52 2.75
N GLU A 244 15.89 12.32 4.03
CA GLU A 244 17.22 12.59 4.58
C GLU A 244 18.20 11.43 4.34
N THR A 245 17.72 10.23 4.00
CA THR A 245 18.59 9.10 3.71
C THR A 245 19.13 9.18 2.29
N ASP A 246 20.46 9.21 2.15
CA ASP A 246 21.10 8.91 0.89
C ASP A 246 21.01 7.40 0.62
N PHE A 247 20.13 7.03 -0.30
CA PHE A 247 19.85 5.63 -0.62
C PHE A 247 21.00 4.94 -1.37
N ALA A 248 21.84 5.67 -2.12
CA ALA A 248 22.95 5.04 -2.86
C ALA A 248 23.96 4.32 -1.94
N PRO A 249 24.54 4.97 -0.90
CA PRO A 249 25.40 4.28 0.06
C PRO A 249 24.64 3.26 0.90
N LEU A 250 23.33 3.48 1.14
CA LEU A 250 22.50 2.49 1.82
C LEU A 250 22.42 1.19 1.03
N TYR A 251 22.07 1.25 -0.26
CA TYR A 251 21.99 0.07 -1.12
C TYR A 251 23.34 -0.65 -1.21
N ALA A 252 24.44 0.11 -1.33
CA ALA A 252 25.79 -0.47 -1.31
C ALA A 252 26.10 -1.19 0.01
N GLN A 253 25.63 -0.66 1.14
CA GLN A 253 25.78 -1.33 2.44
C GLN A 253 24.93 -2.60 2.53
N LEU A 254 23.71 -2.59 2.00
CA LEU A 254 22.80 -3.74 2.02
C LEU A 254 23.25 -4.84 1.05
N ALA A 255 23.96 -4.47 -0.03
CA ALA A 255 24.47 -5.41 -1.02
C ALA A 255 25.36 -6.48 -0.37
N GLY A 256 25.01 -7.75 -0.61
CA GLY A 256 25.74 -8.90 -0.06
C GLY A 256 25.38 -9.28 1.38
N GLN A 257 24.50 -8.53 2.07
CA GLN A 257 23.96 -8.97 3.35
C GLN A 257 22.80 -9.96 3.14
N PRO A 258 22.63 -10.97 4.00
CA PRO A 258 21.54 -11.92 3.88
C PRO A 258 20.19 -11.25 4.14
N ASP A 259 19.15 -11.69 3.44
CA ASP A 259 17.80 -11.26 3.73
C ASP A 259 17.25 -11.97 4.98
N PHE A 260 16.36 -11.28 5.68
CA PHE A 260 15.53 -11.82 6.73
C PHE A 260 14.33 -12.57 6.14
N ALA A 261 14.00 -13.72 6.74
CA ALA A 261 12.74 -14.38 6.49
C ALA A 261 11.55 -13.51 6.96
N THR A 262 10.37 -13.80 6.44
CA THR A 262 9.12 -13.08 6.72
C THR A 262 8.72 -13.05 8.20
N ASP A 263 9.16 -14.04 8.97
CA ASP A 263 8.90 -14.24 10.40
C ASP A 263 10.15 -14.04 11.28
N ALA A 264 11.27 -13.60 10.70
CA ALA A 264 12.49 -13.41 11.46
C ALA A 264 12.36 -12.23 12.42
N ILE A 265 12.95 -12.36 13.61
CA ILE A 265 13.18 -11.28 14.57
C ILE A 265 14.70 -11.12 14.71
N ALA A 266 15.21 -9.93 14.43
CA ALA A 266 16.61 -9.57 14.61
C ALA A 266 16.86 -9.07 16.04
N ASP A 267 18.10 -9.16 16.51
CA ASP A 267 18.50 -8.69 17.85
C ASP A 267 18.35 -7.17 18.02
N THR A 268 18.32 -6.44 16.90
CA THR A 268 18.12 -4.98 16.85
C THR A 268 16.65 -4.57 16.79
N ASP A 269 15.73 -5.51 16.63
CA ASP A 269 14.31 -5.19 16.45
C ASP A 269 13.71 -4.65 17.77
N ILE A 270 13.02 -3.52 17.67
CA ILE A 270 12.05 -3.10 18.70
C ILE A 270 10.82 -3.99 18.52
N ILE A 271 10.42 -4.70 19.57
CA ILE A 271 9.32 -5.67 19.49
C ILE A 271 8.11 -5.16 20.26
N TYR A 272 7.07 -4.76 19.54
CA TYR A 272 5.76 -4.44 20.14
C TYR A 272 4.94 -5.70 20.39
N THR A 273 5.08 -6.69 19.52
CA THR A 273 4.46 -8.01 19.71
C THR A 273 5.37 -9.09 19.15
N ARG A 274 5.79 -10.02 20.01
CA ARG A 274 6.39 -11.28 19.58
C ARG A 274 5.26 -12.27 19.30
N GLY A 275 4.74 -12.22 18.08
CA GLY A 275 3.69 -13.12 17.63
C GLY A 275 4.06 -14.61 17.70
N THR A 276 3.04 -15.47 17.76
CA THR A 276 3.22 -16.94 17.89
C THR A 276 3.56 -17.63 16.57
N GLN A 277 3.33 -16.97 15.43
CA GLN A 277 3.36 -17.54 14.08
C GLN A 277 2.41 -18.74 13.90
N ALA A 278 1.38 -18.87 14.76
CA ALA A 278 0.49 -20.03 14.76
C ALA A 278 -0.28 -20.17 13.43
N TYR A 279 -0.80 -19.07 12.90
CA TYR A 279 -1.50 -19.05 11.61
C TYR A 279 -0.64 -19.61 10.46
N ALA A 280 0.59 -19.09 10.30
CA ALA A 280 1.48 -19.51 9.22
C ALA A 280 1.92 -20.97 9.38
N ARG A 281 2.22 -21.41 10.61
CA ARG A 281 2.62 -22.80 10.91
C ARG A 281 1.50 -23.80 10.64
N ALA A 282 0.25 -23.43 10.89
CA ALA A 282 -0.90 -24.30 10.62
C ALA A 282 -1.16 -24.51 9.11
N ARG A 283 -0.60 -23.67 8.25
CA ARG A 283 -0.77 -23.72 6.78
C ARG A 283 0.50 -24.16 6.05
N ALA A 284 1.60 -24.35 6.77
CA ALA A 284 2.80 -24.94 6.19
C ALA A 284 2.47 -26.39 5.78
N PRO A 285 2.78 -26.82 4.53
CA PRO A 285 2.60 -28.21 4.16
C PRO A 285 3.38 -29.11 5.14
N GLU A 286 2.76 -30.19 5.61
CA GLU A 286 3.46 -31.20 6.40
C GLU A 286 4.68 -31.66 5.60
N VAL A 287 5.87 -31.36 6.13
CA VAL A 287 7.11 -31.91 5.60
C VAL A 287 7.12 -33.39 6.01
N LEU A 288 6.64 -34.26 5.11
CA LEU A 288 6.82 -35.72 5.20
C LEU A 288 8.29 -36.09 4.98
#